data_AF-A0A1D3JDZ2-F1
#
_entry.id   AF-A0A1D3JDZ2-F1
#
_cell.length_a   1.000
_cell.length_b   1.000
_cell.length_c   1.000
_cell.angle_alpha   90.00
_cell.angle_beta   90.00
_cell.angle_gamma   90.00
#
_symmetry.space_group_name_H-M   'P 1'
#
loop_
_entity.id
_entity.type
_entity.pdbx_description
1 polymer ?
#
loop_
_entity_poly.entity_id
_entity_poly.type
_entity_poly.pdbx_seq_one_letter_code
_entity_poly.pdbx_strand_id
1 'polypeptide(L)'
;MADNKYENELPANKFINEMNNINYSANFSGSHDFTDAMHLAKSVTKDIGLLFYKNYKYIFDEYEKRRHRCNYLNFWLDMKENEHKKAFGDKHIQEWEYIKKLRKNIEANRFHPNVCNDIRSEHSLIERGNRYELEHFCENRDHLRNLCEQQRGSISAYNEKCLKLADYVNKYYRTFFDKYRCLTGDSTTPDIQYHVTNDCTLYDMSKTFPEYIFDNKQVSEKVNSRNNIILYSEYENFLSCHKNKEELVSSTIITAETSCSCPPTQNILYGVSALLGIISMFFYLYNFTTLGSWLRGRITKNQIARRDIDDKEAYSLTNESSDIMLNNSVGKGYYLAYEAA
;
A
#
# COMPACT_ATOMS: atom_id res chain seq x y z
N MET A 1 -17.17 -1.12 -14.43
CA MET A 1 -16.72 -0.42 -13.21
C MET A 1 -17.68 0.72 -12.98
N ALA A 2 -18.65 0.53 -12.07
CA ALA A 2 -19.61 1.57 -11.72
C ALA A 2 -18.91 2.67 -10.91
N ASP A 3 -19.39 3.89 -11.09
CA ASP A 3 -18.81 5.16 -10.68
C ASP A 3 -18.60 5.26 -9.14
N ASN A 4 -17.35 5.12 -8.68
CA ASN A 4 -16.92 5.19 -7.26
C ASN A 4 -17.09 6.60 -6.62
N LYS A 5 -17.81 7.52 -7.27
CA LYS A 5 -17.93 8.92 -6.85
C LYS A 5 -18.46 9.09 -5.43
N TYR A 6 -19.35 8.20 -4.96
CA TYR A 6 -19.88 8.29 -3.59
C TYR A 6 -18.86 7.87 -2.52
N GLU A 7 -17.92 6.97 -2.83
CA GLU A 7 -16.92 6.51 -1.86
C GLU A 7 -15.96 7.64 -1.46
N ASN A 8 -15.69 8.56 -2.39
CA ASN A 8 -14.90 9.77 -2.10
C ASN A 8 -15.52 10.67 -1.02
N GLU A 9 -16.83 10.56 -0.81
CA GLU A 9 -17.57 11.33 0.17
C GLU A 9 -17.66 10.61 1.54
N LEU A 10 -17.14 9.39 1.66
CA LEU A 10 -17.15 8.63 2.90
C LEU A 10 -16.10 9.18 3.89
N PRO A 11 -16.32 9.06 5.21
CA PRO A 11 -15.50 9.70 6.22
C PRO A 11 -14.00 9.40 6.12
N ALA A 12 -13.62 8.13 5.94
CA ALA A 12 -12.22 7.75 5.88
C ALA A 12 -11.56 8.27 4.60
N ASN A 13 -12.26 8.23 3.45
CA ASN A 13 -11.78 8.78 2.17
C ASN A 13 -11.65 10.30 2.21
N LYS A 14 -12.65 10.99 2.78
CA LYS A 14 -12.62 12.44 3.01
C LYS A 14 -11.41 12.83 3.83
N PHE A 15 -11.15 12.12 4.92
CA PHE A 15 -10.01 12.42 5.77
C PHE A 15 -8.67 12.24 5.03
N ILE A 16 -8.52 11.21 4.20
CA ILE A 16 -7.33 11.02 3.36
C ILE A 16 -7.13 12.17 2.38
N ASN A 17 -8.22 12.62 1.76
CA ASN A 17 -8.19 13.76 0.85
C ASN A 17 -7.82 15.05 1.60
N GLU A 18 -8.37 15.27 2.80
CA GLU A 18 -8.02 16.38 3.68
C GLU A 18 -6.54 16.38 4.08
N MET A 19 -5.96 15.19 4.34
CA MET A 19 -4.56 15.07 4.72
C MET A 19 -3.62 15.61 3.65
N ASN A 20 -3.91 15.35 2.38
CA ASN A 20 -3.11 15.81 1.25
C ASN A 20 -3.53 17.19 0.72
N ASN A 21 -4.60 17.79 1.26
CA ASN A 21 -5.08 19.08 0.81
C ASN A 21 -4.15 20.21 1.26
N ILE A 22 -3.65 21.01 0.32
CA ILE A 22 -2.77 22.15 0.60
C ILE A 22 -3.54 23.40 1.08
N ASN A 23 -4.86 23.42 0.97
CA ASN A 23 -5.66 24.56 1.41
C ASN A 23 -5.41 24.87 2.89
N TYR A 24 -5.27 26.16 3.19
CA TYR A 24 -4.98 26.70 4.52
C TYR A 24 -3.65 26.23 5.14
N SER A 25 -2.82 25.45 4.43
CA SER A 25 -1.51 25.00 4.94
C SER A 25 -0.57 26.18 5.21
N ALA A 26 -0.64 27.23 4.39
CA ALA A 26 0.13 28.46 4.55
C ALA A 26 -0.12 29.17 5.91
N ASN A 27 -1.27 28.95 6.55
CA ASN A 27 -1.54 29.51 7.87
C ASN A 27 -0.63 28.91 8.95
N PHE A 28 -0.05 27.75 8.68
CA PHE A 28 0.81 27.02 9.61
C PHE A 28 2.30 27.25 9.37
N SER A 29 2.69 27.80 8.20
CA SER A 29 4.11 27.94 7.83
C SER A 29 4.85 29.01 8.64
N GLY A 30 4.11 29.93 9.27
CA GLY A 30 4.67 30.98 10.13
C GLY A 30 4.78 30.59 11.61
N SER A 31 4.35 29.39 12.01
CA SER A 31 4.39 29.01 13.43
C SER A 31 5.83 28.84 13.93
N HIS A 32 6.05 29.09 15.22
CA HIS A 32 7.37 28.89 15.82
C HIS A 32 7.83 27.42 15.71
N ASP A 33 6.96 26.46 16.04
CA ASP A 33 7.29 25.03 15.99
C ASP A 33 7.74 24.61 14.57
N PHE A 34 7.05 25.11 13.54
CA PHE A 34 7.34 24.80 12.14
C PHE A 34 8.60 25.50 11.65
N THR A 35 8.73 26.80 11.89
CA THR A 35 9.87 27.59 11.40
C THR A 35 11.18 27.14 12.04
N ASP A 36 11.21 26.88 13.36
CA ASP A 36 12.39 26.37 14.05
C ASP A 36 12.84 25.01 13.48
N ALA A 37 11.88 24.10 13.25
CA ALA A 37 12.21 22.76 12.77
C ALA A 37 12.63 22.75 11.29
N MET A 38 11.96 23.52 10.45
CA MET A 38 12.01 23.34 8.99
C MET A 38 12.85 24.37 8.25
N HIS A 39 13.44 25.38 8.91
CA HIS A 39 14.13 26.49 8.21
C HIS A 39 15.16 26.06 7.15
N LEU A 40 15.97 25.02 7.42
CA LEU A 40 16.97 24.47 6.50
C LEU A 40 16.47 23.35 5.57
N ALA A 41 15.25 22.85 5.78
CA ALA A 41 14.72 21.75 4.98
C ALA A 41 14.48 22.18 3.52
N LYS A 42 14.63 21.23 2.58
CA LYS A 42 14.26 21.44 1.17
C LYS A 42 12.76 21.56 0.98
N SER A 43 12.32 22.09 -0.17
CA SER A 43 10.91 22.36 -0.46
C SER A 43 10.01 21.14 -0.26
N VAL A 44 10.36 19.98 -0.83
CA VAL A 44 9.56 18.76 -0.70
C VAL A 44 9.40 18.33 0.76
N THR A 45 10.48 18.41 1.54
CA THR A 45 10.46 18.09 2.98
C THR A 45 9.64 19.12 3.75
N LYS A 46 9.76 20.42 3.42
CA LYS A 46 8.91 21.50 3.95
C LYS A 46 7.43 21.26 3.68
N ASP A 47 7.07 20.84 2.48
CA ASP A 47 5.68 20.57 2.09
C ASP A 47 5.10 19.40 2.89
N ILE A 48 5.87 18.31 3.04
CA ILE A 48 5.48 17.17 3.89
C ILE A 48 5.30 17.61 5.34
N GLY A 49 6.27 18.35 5.89
CA GLY A 49 6.19 18.83 7.27
C GLY A 49 5.02 19.78 7.48
N LEU A 50 4.69 20.61 6.50
CA LEU A 50 3.60 21.58 6.60
C LEU A 50 2.25 20.88 6.64
N LEU A 51 2.06 19.88 5.76
CA LEU A 51 0.88 19.04 5.78
C LEU A 51 0.80 18.23 7.08
N PHE A 52 1.90 17.64 7.55
CA PHE A 52 1.94 16.93 8.83
C PHE A 52 1.48 17.83 9.98
N TYR A 53 2.07 19.01 10.11
CA TYR A 53 1.78 19.94 11.20
C TYR A 53 0.34 20.47 11.15
N LYS A 54 -0.14 20.85 9.95
CA LYS A 54 -1.53 21.26 9.73
C LYS A 54 -2.51 20.18 10.21
N ASN A 55 -2.32 18.94 9.77
CA ASN A 55 -3.22 17.84 10.11
C ASN A 55 -3.12 17.47 11.60
N TYR A 56 -1.92 17.51 12.19
CA TYR A 56 -1.76 17.31 13.63
C TYR A 56 -2.55 18.35 14.43
N LYS A 57 -2.46 19.64 14.05
CA LYS A 57 -3.21 20.71 14.71
C LYS A 57 -4.72 20.53 14.57
N TYR A 58 -5.23 20.16 13.40
CA TYR A 58 -6.65 19.86 13.26
C TYR A 58 -7.13 18.69 14.11
N ILE A 59 -6.33 17.63 14.24
CA ILE A 59 -6.65 16.54 15.17
C ILE A 59 -6.66 17.05 16.60
N PHE A 60 -5.67 17.85 16.99
CA PHE A 60 -5.57 18.42 18.33
C PHE A 60 -6.76 19.31 18.69
N ASP A 61 -7.12 20.26 17.82
CA ASP A 61 -8.20 21.24 18.06
C ASP A 61 -9.57 20.55 18.25
N GLU A 62 -9.77 19.39 17.63
CA GLU A 62 -10.98 18.57 17.77
C GLU A 62 -10.68 17.18 18.37
N TYR A 63 -9.75 17.10 19.34
CA TYR A 63 -9.19 15.83 19.82
C TYR A 63 -10.25 14.77 20.16
N GLU A 64 -11.26 15.10 20.95
CA GLU A 64 -12.31 14.14 21.34
C GLU A 64 -13.02 13.50 20.15
N LYS A 65 -13.19 14.26 19.05
CA LYS A 65 -13.83 13.78 17.82
C LYS A 65 -12.84 13.11 16.88
N ARG A 66 -11.58 13.54 16.87
CA ARG A 66 -10.59 13.17 15.86
C ARG A 66 -9.46 12.28 16.37
N ARG A 67 -9.44 11.87 17.64
CA ARG A 67 -8.35 11.02 18.20
C ARG A 67 -8.09 9.74 17.40
N HIS A 68 -9.13 9.11 16.84
CA HIS A 68 -9.01 7.92 15.99
C HIS A 68 -8.23 8.19 14.69
N ARG A 69 -8.15 9.45 14.25
CA ARG A 69 -7.37 9.87 13.08
C ARG A 69 -5.86 9.85 13.30
N CYS A 70 -5.38 9.71 14.53
CA CYS A 70 -3.94 9.63 14.79
C CYS A 70 -3.28 8.45 14.07
N ASN A 71 -3.95 7.29 14.01
CA ASN A 71 -3.46 6.14 13.25
C ASN A 71 -3.29 6.48 11.76
N TYR A 72 -4.26 7.19 11.20
CA TYR A 72 -4.23 7.63 9.80
C TYR A 72 -3.08 8.62 9.54
N LEU A 73 -2.89 9.60 10.41
CA LEU A 73 -1.83 10.60 10.27
C LEU A 73 -0.44 9.97 10.41
N ASN A 74 -0.26 9.06 11.37
CA ASN A 74 1.00 8.34 11.56
C ASN A 74 1.33 7.49 10.33
N PHE A 75 0.39 6.66 9.88
CA PHE A 75 0.57 5.83 8.69
C PHE A 75 0.83 6.68 7.43
N TRP A 76 0.13 7.80 7.26
CA TRP A 76 0.38 8.73 6.17
C TRP A 76 1.82 9.28 6.20
N LEU A 77 2.33 9.63 7.39
CA LEU A 77 3.71 10.13 7.52
C LEU A 77 4.74 9.05 7.18
N ASP A 78 4.49 7.80 7.57
CA ASP A 78 5.36 6.67 7.19
C ASP A 78 5.39 6.45 5.67
N MET A 79 4.24 6.57 5.01
CA MET A 79 4.16 6.48 3.56
C MET A 79 4.96 7.60 2.90
N LYS A 80 4.86 8.82 3.42
CA LYS A 80 5.66 9.96 2.97
C LYS A 80 7.15 9.78 3.23
N GLU A 81 7.53 9.15 4.34
CA GLU A 81 8.91 8.78 4.65
C GLU A 81 9.50 7.86 3.57
N ASN A 82 8.76 6.82 3.20
CA ASN A 82 9.19 5.87 2.18
C ASN A 82 9.26 6.50 0.77
N GLU A 83 8.30 7.34 0.41
CA GLU A 83 8.33 8.13 -0.84
C GLU A 83 9.54 9.06 -0.86
N HIS A 84 9.79 9.77 0.24
CA HIS A 84 10.92 10.67 0.40
C HIS A 84 12.24 9.90 0.32
N LYS A 85 12.34 8.72 0.94
CA LYS A 85 13.55 7.88 0.86
C LYS A 85 13.88 7.50 -0.58
N LYS A 86 12.88 7.11 -1.36
CA LYS A 86 13.03 6.79 -2.80
C LYS A 86 13.47 8.00 -3.62
N ALA A 87 12.93 9.19 -3.32
CA ALA A 87 13.22 10.41 -4.07
C ALA A 87 14.59 11.05 -3.71
N PHE A 88 15.03 10.95 -2.46
CA PHE A 88 16.22 11.65 -1.96
C PHE A 88 17.45 10.76 -1.80
N GLY A 89 17.31 9.43 -1.90
CA GLY A 89 18.41 8.49 -1.73
C GLY A 89 19.16 8.74 -0.42
N ASP A 90 20.48 8.87 -0.49
CA ASP A 90 21.35 9.07 0.68
C ASP A 90 21.06 10.36 1.46
N LYS A 91 20.52 11.39 0.78
CA LYS A 91 20.16 12.66 1.42
C LYS A 91 18.91 12.55 2.30
N HIS A 92 18.15 11.45 2.18
CA HIS A 92 16.95 11.23 2.95
C HIS A 92 17.19 11.32 4.45
N ILE A 93 18.27 10.70 4.96
CA ILE A 93 18.53 10.64 6.40
C ILE A 93 18.61 12.06 6.97
N GLN A 94 19.44 12.92 6.38
CA GLN A 94 19.64 14.29 6.84
C GLN A 94 18.39 15.15 6.69
N GLU A 95 17.68 15.06 5.56
CA GLU A 95 16.46 15.85 5.35
C GLU A 95 15.31 15.40 6.27
N TRP A 96 15.18 14.09 6.53
CA TRP A 96 14.10 13.57 7.35
C TRP A 96 14.26 13.89 8.85
N GLU A 97 15.48 14.21 9.30
CA GLU A 97 15.69 14.72 10.66
C GLU A 97 14.92 16.02 10.93
N TYR A 98 14.64 16.85 9.90
CA TYR A 98 13.80 18.05 10.09
C TYR A 98 12.35 17.69 10.41
N ILE A 99 11.80 16.62 9.80
CA ILE A 99 10.46 16.11 10.13
C ILE A 99 10.42 15.54 11.54
N LYS A 100 11.46 14.79 11.96
CA LYS A 100 11.57 14.28 13.34
C LYS A 100 11.67 15.42 14.34
N LYS A 101 12.48 16.45 14.06
CA LYS A 101 12.58 17.67 14.88
C LYS A 101 11.22 18.35 15.00
N LEU A 102 10.50 18.50 13.88
CA LEU A 102 9.15 19.09 13.88
C LEU A 102 8.20 18.31 14.79
N ARG A 103 8.12 16.98 14.64
CA ARG A 103 7.29 16.13 15.52
C ARG A 103 7.65 16.34 17.00
N LYS A 104 8.93 16.31 17.33
CA LYS A 104 9.41 16.53 18.70
C LYS A 104 9.02 17.91 19.24
N ASN A 105 9.15 18.97 18.44
CA ASN A 105 8.74 20.32 18.84
C ASN A 105 7.25 20.38 19.16
N ILE A 106 6.42 19.74 18.34
CA ILE A 106 4.96 19.71 18.51
C ILE A 106 4.58 18.92 19.77
N GLU A 107 5.16 17.75 19.99
CA GLU A 107 4.83 16.84 21.11
C GLU A 107 5.43 17.27 22.45
N ALA A 108 6.53 18.02 22.44
CA ALA A 108 7.14 18.58 23.66
C ALA A 108 6.42 19.81 24.20
N ASN A 109 5.51 20.39 23.41
CA ASN A 109 4.78 21.58 23.79
C ASN A 109 3.78 21.25 24.91
N ARG A 110 3.96 21.86 26.10
CA ARG A 110 3.13 21.59 27.29
C ARG A 110 1.63 21.86 27.09
N PHE A 111 1.27 22.66 26.09
CA PHE A 111 -0.11 22.94 25.73
C PHE A 111 -0.69 21.93 24.73
N HIS A 112 0.16 21.09 24.12
CA HIS A 112 -0.19 20.09 23.13
C HIS A 112 0.37 18.73 23.58
N PRO A 113 -0.26 18.07 24.58
CA PRO A 113 0.18 16.74 25.02
C PRO A 113 0.30 15.79 23.82
N ASN A 114 1.08 14.72 23.98
CA ASN A 114 1.32 13.70 22.96
C ASN A 114 -0.01 13.07 22.48
N VAL A 115 -0.60 13.69 21.46
CA VAL A 115 -1.97 13.44 21.01
C VAL A 115 -2.02 12.27 20.06
N CYS A 116 -1.00 12.13 19.22
CA CYS A 116 -0.85 11.04 18.28
C CYS A 116 0.46 10.28 18.56
N ASN A 117 0.47 9.45 19.61
CA ASN A 117 1.62 8.62 19.97
C ASN A 117 2.18 7.86 18.75
N ASP A 118 3.50 7.85 18.63
CA ASP A 118 4.20 7.16 17.55
C ASP A 118 4.27 5.64 17.80
N ILE A 119 3.48 4.86 17.05
CA ILE A 119 3.47 3.39 17.14
C ILE A 119 4.51 2.71 16.24
N ARG A 120 5.45 3.48 15.64
CA ARG A 120 6.46 2.96 14.69
C ARG A 120 7.35 1.84 15.25
N SER A 121 7.53 1.75 16.57
CA SER A 121 8.47 0.81 17.19
C SER A 121 7.96 -0.62 17.32
N GLU A 122 6.65 -0.85 17.23
CA GLU A 122 6.05 -2.15 17.58
C GLU A 122 5.73 -3.02 16.36
N HIS A 123 5.50 -2.41 15.19
CA HIS A 123 5.00 -3.11 14.00
C HIS A 123 5.59 -2.56 12.70
N SER A 124 5.83 -3.46 11.73
CA SER A 124 6.32 -3.11 10.41
C SER A 124 5.36 -2.20 9.63
N LEU A 125 5.87 -1.52 8.60
CA LEU A 125 5.04 -0.68 7.72
C LEU A 125 3.92 -1.47 7.03
N ILE A 126 4.19 -2.74 6.70
CA ILE A 126 3.21 -3.63 6.04
C ILE A 126 2.09 -3.97 7.02
N GLU A 127 2.42 -4.39 8.24
CA GLU A 127 1.42 -4.72 9.27
C GLU A 127 0.53 -3.52 9.60
N ARG A 128 1.15 -2.35 9.79
CA ARG A 128 0.40 -1.11 10.05
C ARG A 128 -0.47 -0.70 8.86
N GLY A 129 0.00 -0.92 7.63
CA GLY A 129 -0.78 -0.68 6.42
C GLY A 129 -1.98 -1.62 6.27
N ASN A 130 -1.80 -2.90 6.59
CA ASN A 130 -2.90 -3.87 6.58
C ASN A 130 -3.98 -3.50 7.61
N ARG A 131 -3.57 -3.12 8.83
CA ARG A 131 -4.49 -2.62 9.86
C ARG A 131 -5.22 -1.36 9.41
N TYR A 132 -4.50 -0.42 8.81
CA TYR A 132 -5.05 0.83 8.30
C TYR A 132 -6.13 0.59 7.24
N GLU A 133 -5.88 -0.30 6.28
CA GLU A 133 -6.88 -0.65 5.25
C GLU A 133 -8.15 -1.22 5.87
N LEU A 134 -8.01 -2.07 6.90
CA LEU A 134 -9.14 -2.64 7.62
C LEU A 134 -9.91 -1.58 8.41
N GLU A 135 -9.23 -0.70 9.14
CA GLU A 135 -9.82 0.41 9.87
C GLU A 135 -10.59 1.35 8.92
N HIS A 136 -9.99 1.67 7.77
CA HIS A 136 -10.60 2.46 6.70
C HIS A 136 -11.89 1.83 6.18
N PHE A 137 -11.87 0.52 5.91
CA PHE A 137 -13.06 -0.19 5.49
C PHE A 137 -14.17 -0.10 6.55
N CYS A 138 -13.86 -0.45 7.79
CA CYS A 138 -14.86 -0.54 8.86
C CYS A 138 -15.50 0.81 9.18
N GLU A 139 -14.72 1.89 9.23
CA GLU A 139 -15.27 3.22 9.50
C GLU A 139 -16.31 3.63 8.44
N ASN A 140 -15.99 3.41 7.17
CA ASN A 140 -16.87 3.70 6.05
C ASN A 140 -18.12 2.80 6.04
N ARG A 141 -17.96 1.50 6.35
CA ARG A 141 -19.07 0.56 6.53
C ARG A 141 -20.02 1.04 7.61
N ASP A 142 -19.49 1.39 8.78
CA ASP A 142 -20.29 1.82 9.93
C ASP A 142 -21.02 3.14 9.63
N HIS A 143 -20.38 4.05 8.92
CA HIS A 143 -21.03 5.26 8.42
C HIS A 143 -22.18 4.97 7.46
N LEU A 144 -21.97 4.10 6.47
CA LEU A 144 -23.00 3.69 5.52
C LEU A 144 -24.16 2.98 6.21
N ARG A 145 -23.88 2.15 7.22
CA ARG A 145 -24.87 1.49 8.05
C ARG A 145 -25.74 2.51 8.79
N ASN A 146 -25.12 3.46 9.48
CA ASN A 146 -25.83 4.55 10.15
C ASN A 146 -26.73 5.33 9.18
N LEU A 147 -26.25 5.63 7.97
CA LEU A 147 -27.04 6.31 6.94
C LEU A 147 -28.26 5.50 6.47
N CYS A 148 -28.11 4.17 6.35
CA CYS A 148 -29.21 3.25 6.04
C CYS A 148 -30.22 3.16 7.19
N GLU A 149 -29.76 3.16 8.44
CA GLU A 149 -30.63 3.06 9.63
C GLU A 149 -31.43 4.35 9.91
N GLN A 150 -30.93 5.52 9.53
CA GLN A 150 -31.59 6.82 9.74
C GLN A 150 -32.84 7.09 8.87
N GLN A 151 -33.33 6.10 8.12
CA GLN A 151 -34.46 6.27 7.19
C GLN A 151 -35.80 6.33 7.93
N ARG A 152 -36.49 7.48 7.84
CA ARG A 152 -37.70 7.80 8.66
C ARG A 152 -39.00 7.07 8.27
N GLY A 153 -39.02 6.27 7.19
CA GLY A 153 -40.26 5.67 6.65
C GLY A 153 -40.29 4.14 6.61
N SER A 154 -39.23 3.54 6.09
CA SER A 154 -39.00 2.08 6.05
C SER A 154 -37.56 1.82 5.62
N ILE A 155 -36.96 0.73 6.10
CA ILE A 155 -35.70 0.20 5.60
C ILE A 155 -36.04 -0.90 4.60
N SER A 156 -35.51 -0.81 3.39
CA SER A 156 -35.70 -1.82 2.34
C SER A 156 -34.41 -2.00 1.55
N ALA A 157 -34.27 -3.17 0.93
CA ALA A 157 -33.15 -3.48 0.05
C ALA A 157 -33.07 -2.56 -1.19
N TYR A 158 -34.15 -1.84 -1.54
CA TYR A 158 -34.16 -0.89 -2.65
C TYR A 158 -33.82 0.55 -2.22
N ASN A 159 -33.60 0.79 -0.93
CA ASN A 159 -33.15 2.09 -0.46
C ASN A 159 -31.72 2.35 -0.94
N GLU A 160 -31.48 3.48 -1.61
CA GLU A 160 -30.19 3.82 -2.20
C GLU A 160 -29.03 3.76 -1.18
N LYS A 161 -29.24 4.19 0.06
CA LYS A 161 -28.18 4.18 1.09
C LYS A 161 -27.87 2.76 1.56
N CYS A 162 -28.90 1.92 1.69
CA CYS A 162 -28.75 0.52 2.05
C CYS A 162 -28.12 -0.32 0.92
N LEU A 163 -28.46 -0.02 -0.34
CA LEU A 163 -27.77 -0.57 -1.51
C LEU A 163 -26.29 -0.22 -1.51
N LYS A 164 -25.94 1.05 -1.29
CA LYS A 164 -24.54 1.50 -1.17
C LYS A 164 -23.78 0.78 -0.06
N LEU A 165 -24.42 0.55 1.09
CA LEU A 165 -23.84 -0.25 2.17
C LEU A 165 -23.56 -1.69 1.71
N ALA A 166 -24.56 -2.37 1.14
CA ALA A 166 -24.43 -3.75 0.71
C ALA A 166 -23.35 -3.90 -0.38
N ASP A 167 -23.36 -3.02 -1.39
CA ASP A 167 -22.38 -3.01 -2.47
C ASP A 167 -20.96 -2.77 -1.95
N TYR A 168 -20.79 -1.80 -1.03
CA TYR A 168 -19.51 -1.51 -0.40
C TYR A 168 -18.97 -2.72 0.37
N VAL A 169 -19.78 -3.35 1.22
CA VAL A 169 -19.35 -4.52 1.99
C VAL A 169 -19.04 -5.72 1.09
N ASN A 170 -19.87 -5.99 0.07
CA ASN A 170 -19.62 -7.06 -0.90
C ASN A 170 -18.32 -6.85 -1.69
N LYS A 171 -18.06 -5.62 -2.12
CA LYS A 171 -16.84 -5.25 -2.84
C LYS A 171 -15.61 -5.52 -1.99
N TYR A 172 -15.58 -5.01 -0.77
CA TYR A 172 -14.41 -5.14 0.10
C TYR A 172 -14.25 -6.56 0.67
N TYR A 173 -15.33 -7.31 0.90
CA TYR A 173 -15.24 -8.73 1.21
C TYR A 173 -14.36 -9.48 0.20
N ARG A 174 -14.66 -9.32 -1.09
CA ARG A 174 -13.90 -9.95 -2.17
C ARG A 174 -12.44 -9.48 -2.18
N THR A 175 -12.22 -8.17 -2.08
CA THR A 175 -10.87 -7.59 -2.04
C THR A 175 -10.01 -8.17 -0.91
N PHE A 176 -10.55 -8.24 0.32
CA PHE A 176 -9.81 -8.76 1.47
C PHE A 176 -9.62 -10.28 1.37
N PHE A 177 -10.66 -11.02 0.98
CA PHE A 177 -10.59 -12.47 0.84
C PHE A 177 -9.57 -12.90 -0.23
N ASP A 178 -9.48 -12.19 -1.35
CA ASP A 178 -8.51 -12.47 -2.41
C ASP A 178 -7.08 -12.02 -2.04
N LYS A 179 -6.95 -10.96 -1.21
CA LYS A 179 -5.64 -10.42 -0.79
C LYS A 179 -4.91 -11.36 0.16
N TYR A 180 -5.61 -12.03 1.08
CA TYR A 180 -5.00 -12.84 2.12
C TYR A 180 -5.25 -14.33 1.91
N ARG A 181 -4.17 -15.10 1.70
CA ARG A 181 -4.26 -16.56 1.58
C ARG A 181 -4.52 -17.25 2.91
N CYS A 182 -3.89 -16.74 3.96
CA CYS A 182 -3.99 -17.25 5.32
C CYS A 182 -3.57 -16.15 6.31
N LEU A 183 -4.07 -16.21 7.55
CA LEU A 183 -3.75 -15.26 8.61
C LEU A 183 -2.70 -15.82 9.57
N THR A 184 -1.79 -14.97 10.04
CA THR A 184 -0.94 -15.25 11.21
C THR A 184 -1.70 -14.96 12.51
N GLY A 185 -1.24 -15.53 13.62
CA GLY A 185 -1.93 -15.43 14.92
C GLY A 185 -3.21 -16.26 14.99
N ASP A 186 -4.00 -16.06 16.04
CA ASP A 186 -5.32 -16.66 16.22
C ASP A 186 -6.31 -15.68 16.86
N SER A 187 -7.57 -16.07 17.02
CA SER A 187 -8.61 -15.20 17.59
C SER A 187 -8.41 -14.86 19.07
N THR A 188 -7.57 -15.60 19.80
CA THR A 188 -7.28 -15.38 21.22
C THR A 188 -6.08 -14.45 21.44
N THR A 189 -5.12 -14.46 20.52
CA THR A 189 -4.03 -13.49 20.42
C THR A 189 -4.00 -12.93 19.00
N PRO A 190 -4.96 -12.05 18.65
CA PRO A 190 -5.08 -11.55 17.29
C PRO A 190 -3.89 -10.69 16.93
N ASP A 191 -3.34 -10.94 15.75
CA ASP A 191 -2.33 -10.10 15.15
C ASP A 191 -2.95 -8.73 14.81
N ILE A 192 -2.30 -7.66 15.26
CA ILE A 192 -2.80 -6.30 15.15
C ILE A 192 -3.06 -5.91 13.69
N GLN A 193 -2.33 -6.52 12.74
CA GLN A 193 -2.48 -6.22 11.32
C GLN A 193 -3.82 -6.68 10.74
N TYR A 194 -4.48 -7.63 11.41
CA TYR A 194 -5.76 -8.21 11.00
C TYR A 194 -6.90 -7.91 11.97
N HIS A 195 -6.65 -7.07 12.99
CA HIS A 195 -7.59 -6.80 14.06
C HIS A 195 -7.58 -5.33 14.49
N VAL A 196 -8.75 -4.69 14.38
CA VAL A 196 -8.99 -3.32 14.87
C VAL A 196 -9.90 -3.37 16.10
N THR A 197 -11.03 -4.08 15.98
CA THR A 197 -11.99 -4.35 17.07
C THR A 197 -12.63 -5.72 16.85
N ASN A 198 -13.41 -6.20 17.83
CA ASN A 198 -14.17 -7.45 17.69
C ASN A 198 -15.19 -7.44 16.53
N ASP A 199 -15.60 -6.27 16.05
CA ASP A 199 -16.54 -6.11 14.92
C ASP A 199 -15.80 -5.69 13.62
N CYS A 200 -14.47 -5.63 13.68
CA CYS A 200 -13.58 -5.21 12.61
C CYS A 200 -12.28 -6.02 12.67
N THR A 201 -12.37 -7.27 12.21
CA THR A 201 -11.34 -8.29 12.32
C THR A 201 -11.40 -9.30 11.17
N LEU A 202 -10.27 -9.69 10.58
CA LEU A 202 -10.26 -10.69 9.50
C LEU A 202 -10.43 -12.13 10.01
N TYR A 203 -10.27 -12.35 11.31
CA TYR A 203 -10.53 -13.66 11.95
C TYR A 203 -12.02 -14.04 11.94
N ASP A 204 -12.92 -13.07 11.74
CA ASP A 204 -14.35 -13.28 11.56
C ASP A 204 -14.84 -12.48 10.35
N MET A 205 -14.77 -13.10 9.17
CA MET A 205 -15.14 -12.46 7.92
C MET A 205 -16.65 -12.21 7.82
N SER A 206 -17.47 -13.04 8.47
CA SER A 206 -18.93 -12.87 8.45
C SER A 206 -19.36 -11.66 9.25
N LYS A 207 -18.71 -11.42 10.39
CA LYS A 207 -18.99 -10.26 11.24
C LYS A 207 -18.41 -8.96 10.69
N THR A 208 -17.21 -9.03 10.10
CA THR A 208 -16.58 -7.84 9.51
C THR A 208 -17.22 -7.45 8.17
N PHE A 209 -17.61 -8.45 7.36
CA PHE A 209 -18.19 -8.23 6.03
C PHE A 209 -19.58 -8.87 5.87
N PRO A 210 -20.57 -8.47 6.68
CA PRO A 210 -21.86 -9.14 6.72
C PRO A 210 -22.63 -9.06 5.40
N GLU A 211 -23.39 -10.11 5.09
CA GLU A 211 -24.53 -9.99 4.18
C GLU A 211 -25.70 -9.38 4.94
N TYR A 212 -26.10 -8.18 4.55
CA TYR A 212 -27.22 -7.48 5.18
C TYR A 212 -28.57 -7.95 4.66
N ILE A 213 -29.53 -8.05 5.58
CA ILE A 213 -30.95 -8.24 5.34
C ILE A 213 -31.65 -6.94 5.74
N PHE A 214 -32.55 -6.46 4.89
CA PHE A 214 -33.22 -5.17 5.03
C PHE A 214 -34.73 -5.38 5.10
N ASP A 215 -35.24 -5.66 6.30
CA ASP A 215 -36.64 -6.02 6.53
C ASP A 215 -37.32 -5.06 7.50
N ASN A 216 -38.53 -4.59 7.15
CA ASN A 216 -39.48 -3.94 8.06
C ASN A 216 -38.86 -2.99 9.10
N LYS A 217 -38.05 -2.02 8.64
CA LYS A 217 -37.40 -0.97 9.46
C LYS A 217 -36.17 -1.43 10.27
N GLN A 218 -35.64 -2.62 10.04
CA GLN A 218 -34.42 -3.10 10.68
C GLN A 218 -33.37 -3.51 9.65
N VAL A 219 -32.10 -3.23 9.97
CA VAL A 219 -30.94 -3.84 9.32
C VAL A 219 -30.51 -5.01 10.19
N SER A 220 -30.46 -6.21 9.61
CA SER A 220 -29.94 -7.40 10.26
C SER A 220 -28.86 -8.05 9.40
N GLU A 221 -28.11 -8.98 10.00
CA GLU A 221 -26.96 -9.62 9.36
C GLU A 221 -27.23 -11.12 9.24
N LYS A 222 -26.94 -11.69 8.08
CA LYS A 222 -27.05 -13.13 7.87
C LYS A 222 -25.88 -13.83 8.56
N VAL A 223 -26.23 -14.71 9.50
CA VAL A 223 -25.28 -15.50 10.29
C VAL A 223 -24.42 -16.38 9.38
N ASN A 224 -23.10 -16.38 9.61
CA ASN A 224 -22.11 -17.21 8.91
C ASN A 224 -22.23 -17.14 7.38
N SER A 225 -22.48 -15.94 6.84
CA SER A 225 -22.72 -15.72 5.42
C SER A 225 -21.44 -15.67 4.58
N ARG A 226 -20.28 -15.54 5.20
CA ARG A 226 -18.99 -15.41 4.52
C ARG A 226 -18.03 -16.52 4.91
N ASN A 227 -17.24 -16.95 3.93
CA ASN A 227 -16.09 -17.81 4.19
C ASN A 227 -15.03 -17.03 4.96
N ASN A 228 -14.46 -17.66 5.99
CA ASN A 228 -13.32 -17.14 6.73
C ASN A 228 -12.02 -17.36 5.96
N ILE A 229 -11.06 -16.47 6.19
CA ILE A 229 -9.67 -16.71 5.79
C ILE A 229 -9.09 -17.71 6.79
N ILE A 230 -8.48 -18.78 6.30
CA ILE A 230 -7.89 -19.84 7.13
C ILE A 230 -6.68 -19.32 7.91
N LEU A 231 -6.37 -19.96 9.03
CA LEU A 231 -5.14 -19.67 9.76
C LEU A 231 -3.93 -20.32 9.08
N TYR A 232 -2.75 -19.73 9.25
CA TYR A 232 -1.50 -20.29 8.71
C TYR A 232 -1.23 -21.70 9.25
N SER A 233 -1.55 -21.96 10.52
CA SER A 233 -1.45 -23.28 11.14
C SER A 233 -2.32 -24.33 10.45
N GLU A 234 -3.53 -23.96 10.03
CA GLU A 234 -4.43 -24.82 9.27
C GLU A 234 -3.90 -25.03 7.84
N TYR A 235 -3.39 -23.98 7.22
CA TYR A 235 -2.82 -24.02 5.87
C TYR A 235 -1.58 -24.94 5.78
N GLU A 236 -0.68 -24.90 6.77
CA GLU A 236 0.46 -25.81 6.86
C GLU A 236 0.03 -27.28 6.99
N ASN A 237 -1.05 -27.54 7.73
CA ASN A 237 -1.63 -28.89 7.80
C ASN A 237 -2.16 -29.33 6.42
N PHE A 238 -2.82 -28.45 5.66
CA PHE A 238 -3.25 -28.77 4.29
C PHE A 238 -2.06 -29.06 3.36
N LEU A 239 -0.98 -28.28 3.43
CA LEU A 239 0.23 -28.47 2.64
C LEU A 239 0.97 -29.77 2.99
N SER A 240 1.10 -30.08 4.28
CA SER A 240 1.75 -31.30 4.74
C SER A 240 0.98 -32.56 4.33
N CYS A 241 -0.36 -32.54 4.36
CA CYS A 241 -1.18 -33.63 3.82
C CYS A 241 -0.99 -33.83 2.30
N HIS A 242 -0.67 -32.78 1.55
CA HIS A 242 -0.39 -32.87 0.12
C HIS A 242 1.02 -33.39 -0.18
N LYS A 243 2.04 -32.96 0.56
CA LYS A 243 3.42 -33.47 0.43
C LYS A 243 3.50 -34.97 0.71
N ASN A 244 2.80 -35.44 1.73
CA ASN A 244 2.76 -36.87 2.09
C ASN A 244 2.07 -37.75 1.03
N LYS A 245 1.30 -37.17 0.10
CA LYS A 245 0.70 -37.90 -1.04
C LYS A 245 1.62 -37.95 -2.26
N GLU A 246 2.49 -36.97 -2.46
CA GLU A 246 3.46 -36.97 -3.57
C GLU A 246 4.67 -37.89 -3.28
N GLU A 247 5.06 -38.07 -2.02
CA GLU A 247 6.10 -39.04 -1.63
C GLU A 247 5.65 -40.51 -1.65
N LEU A 248 4.33 -40.78 -1.72
CA LEU A 248 3.79 -42.15 -1.69
C LEU A 248 3.58 -42.79 -3.08
N VAL A 249 4.19 -42.25 -4.14
CA VAL A 249 4.13 -42.85 -5.50
C VAL A 249 5.32 -43.77 -5.78
N SER A 250 6.20 -44.02 -4.81
CA SER A 250 7.23 -45.05 -4.95
C SER A 250 7.21 -46.04 -3.78
N SER A 251 6.79 -47.26 -4.10
CA SER A 251 6.95 -48.54 -3.36
C SER A 251 5.72 -49.05 -2.57
N THR A 252 5.02 -49.98 -3.22
CA THR A 252 4.48 -51.25 -2.74
C THR A 252 3.89 -51.37 -1.32
N ILE A 253 2.55 -51.44 -1.28
CA ILE A 253 1.61 -52.26 -0.47
C ILE A 253 2.14 -52.88 0.85
N ILE A 254 1.54 -52.48 1.99
CA ILE A 254 0.87 -53.34 3.00
C ILE A 254 -0.21 -52.48 3.72
N THR A 255 -1.39 -53.07 3.86
CA THR A 255 -2.62 -52.53 4.49
C THR A 255 -2.54 -52.40 6.01
N ALA A 256 -2.97 -51.24 6.53
CA ALA A 256 -3.72 -51.13 7.78
C ALA A 256 -4.65 -49.92 7.70
N GLU A 257 -5.94 -50.16 7.91
CA GLU A 257 -7.02 -49.20 7.70
C GLU A 257 -6.98 -48.07 8.75
N THR A 258 -6.92 -46.83 8.27
CA THR A 258 -7.54 -45.70 8.97
C THR A 258 -8.34 -44.94 7.91
N SER A 259 -9.65 -45.01 8.02
CA SER A 259 -10.59 -44.52 7.03
C SER A 259 -10.70 -43.00 7.05
N CYS A 260 -9.87 -42.31 6.26
CA CYS A 260 -10.19 -40.97 5.80
C CYS A 260 -11.11 -41.08 4.58
N SER A 261 -12.42 -40.87 4.75
CA SER A 261 -13.36 -40.78 3.63
C SER A 261 -13.23 -39.43 2.94
N CYS A 262 -12.56 -39.38 1.78
CA CYS A 262 -12.69 -38.26 0.84
C CYS A 262 -13.67 -38.66 -0.28
N PRO A 263 -14.53 -37.73 -0.77
CA PRO A 263 -15.45 -38.02 -1.87
C PRO A 263 -14.68 -38.18 -3.21
N PRO A 264 -15.21 -38.96 -4.17
CA PRO A 264 -14.47 -39.34 -5.37
C PRO A 264 -14.38 -38.18 -6.36
N THR A 265 -13.16 -37.76 -6.67
CA THR A 265 -12.85 -36.80 -7.74
C THR A 265 -12.83 -37.50 -9.09
N GLN A 266 -13.97 -37.58 -9.77
CA GLN A 266 -13.97 -37.57 -11.23
C GLN A 266 -13.75 -36.12 -11.67
N ASN A 267 -12.65 -35.84 -12.40
CA ASN A 267 -12.47 -34.72 -13.37
C ASN A 267 -10.99 -34.32 -13.63
N ILE A 268 -10.00 -35.22 -13.48
CA ILE A 268 -8.59 -34.89 -13.81
C ILE A 268 -8.30 -34.95 -15.33
N LEU A 269 -9.26 -35.32 -16.19
CA LEU A 269 -9.02 -35.36 -17.64
C LEU A 269 -9.34 -34.07 -18.41
N TYR A 270 -10.02 -33.08 -17.80
CA TYR A 270 -10.49 -31.87 -18.50
C TYR A 270 -9.63 -30.62 -18.28
N GLY A 271 -8.78 -30.59 -17.24
CA GLY A 271 -7.94 -29.42 -16.92
C GLY A 271 -6.74 -29.27 -17.86
N VAL A 272 -6.15 -30.38 -18.29
CA VAL A 272 -4.95 -30.36 -19.17
C VAL A 272 -5.31 -29.93 -20.59
N SER A 273 -6.51 -30.29 -21.07
CA SER A 273 -6.97 -29.98 -22.43
C SER A 273 -7.34 -28.50 -22.63
N ALA A 274 -7.84 -27.81 -21.60
CA ALA A 274 -8.19 -26.39 -21.68
C ALA A 274 -6.96 -25.47 -21.71
N LEU A 275 -5.90 -25.82 -20.98
CA LEU A 275 -4.66 -25.03 -20.91
C LEU A 275 -3.88 -25.05 -22.24
N LEU A 276 -3.85 -26.18 -22.96
CA LEU A 276 -3.25 -26.30 -24.29
C LEU A 276 -3.95 -25.45 -25.35
N GLY A 277 -5.28 -25.35 -25.28
CA GLY A 277 -6.07 -24.49 -26.18
C GLY A 277 -5.79 -23.00 -25.99
N ILE A 278 -5.67 -22.55 -24.74
CA ILE A 278 -5.38 -21.16 -24.39
C ILE A 278 -3.98 -20.76 -24.89
N ILE A 279 -2.97 -21.60 -24.66
CA ILE A 279 -1.58 -21.34 -25.11
C ILE A 279 -1.52 -21.25 -26.64
N SER A 280 -2.21 -22.15 -27.35
CA SER A 280 -2.26 -22.15 -28.82
C SER A 280 -2.94 -20.89 -29.38
N MET A 281 -3.98 -20.39 -28.71
CA MET A 281 -4.66 -19.15 -29.09
C MET A 281 -3.76 -17.91 -28.92
N PHE A 282 -2.97 -17.85 -27.85
CA PHE A 282 -2.00 -16.77 -27.65
C PHE A 282 -0.87 -16.79 -28.69
N PHE A 283 -0.37 -17.97 -29.08
CA PHE A 283 0.61 -18.10 -30.16
C PHE A 283 0.06 -17.64 -31.52
N TYR A 284 -1.20 -17.96 -31.82
CA TYR A 284 -1.85 -17.52 -33.05
C TYR A 284 -2.05 -16.00 -33.08
N LEU A 285 -2.53 -15.41 -31.99
CA LEU A 285 -2.69 -13.95 -31.86
C LEU A 285 -1.34 -13.21 -31.91
N TYR A 286 -0.26 -13.81 -31.41
CA TYR A 286 1.09 -13.24 -31.48
C TYR A 286 1.63 -13.15 -32.91
N ASN A 287 1.39 -14.18 -33.74
CA ASN A 287 1.92 -14.23 -35.11
C ASN A 287 1.04 -13.55 -36.17
N PHE A 288 -0.28 -13.47 -35.98
CA PHE A 288 -1.22 -13.08 -37.03
C PHE A 288 -2.03 -11.79 -36.77
N THR A 289 -1.73 -11.04 -35.70
CA THR A 289 -2.43 -9.78 -35.38
C THR A 289 -1.46 -8.60 -35.31
N THR A 290 -1.91 -7.42 -35.74
CA THR A 290 -1.17 -6.12 -35.73
C THR A 290 -0.72 -5.65 -34.33
N LEU A 291 -1.07 -6.38 -33.27
CA LEU A 291 -0.54 -6.25 -31.91
C LEU A 291 0.93 -6.71 -31.80
N GLY A 292 1.37 -7.67 -32.61
CA GLY A 292 2.76 -8.15 -32.63
C GLY A 292 3.76 -7.10 -33.13
N SER A 293 3.38 -6.32 -34.15
CA SER A 293 4.17 -5.18 -34.66
C SER A 293 4.26 -4.03 -33.67
N TRP A 294 3.22 -3.82 -32.85
CA TRP A 294 3.21 -2.77 -31.81
C TRP A 294 4.15 -3.12 -30.64
N LEU A 295 4.20 -4.39 -30.23
CA LEU A 295 5.13 -4.87 -29.21
C LEU A 295 6.59 -4.81 -29.69
N ARG A 296 6.88 -5.18 -30.95
CA ARG A 296 8.22 -4.98 -31.54
C ARG A 296 8.61 -3.50 -31.55
N GLY A 297 7.69 -2.60 -31.91
CA GLY A 297 7.93 -1.15 -31.92
C GLY A 297 8.33 -0.58 -30.55
N ARG A 298 7.79 -1.12 -29.44
CA ARG A 298 8.21 -0.72 -28.09
C ARG A 298 9.59 -1.24 -27.69
N ILE A 299 9.96 -2.45 -28.12
CA ILE A 299 11.28 -3.02 -27.84
C ILE A 299 12.37 -2.26 -28.63
N THR A 300 12.12 -1.90 -29.89
CA THR A 300 13.08 -1.12 -30.71
C THR A 300 13.25 0.32 -30.20
N LYS A 301 12.18 0.95 -29.67
CA LYS A 301 12.24 2.31 -29.10
C LYS A 301 13.13 2.39 -27.86
N ASN A 302 13.16 1.33 -27.04
CA ASN A 302 14.05 1.24 -25.87
C ASN A 302 15.52 0.98 -26.24
N GLN A 303 15.80 0.36 -27.39
CA GLN A 303 17.17 0.17 -27.88
C GLN A 303 17.73 1.44 -28.53
N ILE A 304 16.91 2.22 -29.24
CA ILE A 304 17.30 3.52 -29.81
C ILE A 304 17.54 4.55 -28.69
N ALA A 305 16.68 4.59 -27.67
CA ALA A 305 16.85 5.47 -26.51
C ALA A 305 18.11 5.15 -25.67
N ARG A 306 18.61 3.91 -25.71
CA ARG A 306 19.89 3.55 -25.08
C ARG A 306 21.09 3.99 -25.91
N ARG A 307 21.03 3.87 -27.24
CA ARG A 307 22.10 4.37 -28.14
C ARG A 307 22.24 5.90 -28.10
N ASP A 308 21.14 6.64 -28.03
CA ASP A 308 21.17 8.11 -27.93
C ASP A 308 21.73 8.62 -26.58
N ILE A 309 21.74 7.78 -25.54
CA ILE A 309 22.33 8.10 -24.24
C ILE A 309 23.84 7.83 -24.26
N ASP A 310 24.28 6.71 -24.83
CA ASP A 310 25.71 6.39 -24.99
C ASP A 310 26.42 7.37 -25.94
N ASP A 311 25.76 7.80 -27.03
CA ASP A 311 26.34 8.79 -27.95
C ASP A 311 26.46 10.18 -27.29
N LYS A 312 25.49 10.59 -26.46
CA LYS A 312 25.56 11.87 -25.70
C LYS A 312 26.66 11.86 -24.63
N GLU A 313 26.93 10.72 -24.01
CA GLU A 313 27.99 10.58 -23.01
C GLU A 313 29.38 10.65 -23.67
N ALA A 314 29.53 10.12 -24.88
CA ALA A 314 30.76 10.21 -25.68
C ALA A 314 31.07 11.65 -26.19
N TYR A 315 30.04 12.44 -26.54
CA TYR A 315 30.24 13.84 -26.93
C TYR A 315 30.51 14.79 -25.74
N SER A 316 30.10 14.43 -24.52
CA SER A 316 30.41 15.25 -23.33
C SER A 316 31.82 15.05 -22.76
N LEU A 317 32.44 13.89 -23.00
CA LEU A 317 33.80 13.58 -22.49
C LEU A 317 34.94 14.18 -23.33
N THR A 318 34.65 14.78 -24.49
CA THR A 318 35.66 15.37 -25.39
C THR A 318 35.78 16.89 -25.30
N ASN A 319 34.91 17.58 -24.53
CA ASN A 319 34.80 19.04 -24.56
C ASN A 319 35.16 19.78 -23.25
N GLU A 320 35.71 19.12 -22.24
CA GLU A 320 36.27 19.80 -21.05
C GLU A 320 37.73 19.42 -20.81
N SER A 321 38.64 19.92 -21.64
CA SER A 321 40.02 20.17 -21.23
C SER A 321 40.72 21.13 -22.20
N SER A 322 40.53 22.43 -21.98
CA SER A 322 41.57 23.44 -22.19
C SER A 322 41.02 24.81 -21.82
N ASP A 323 41.28 25.27 -20.60
CA ASP A 323 41.48 26.70 -20.31
C ASP A 323 41.98 26.88 -18.86
N ILE A 324 43.31 26.84 -18.68
CA ILE A 324 44.01 27.63 -17.64
C ILE A 324 45.33 28.13 -18.21
N MET A 325 45.41 29.44 -18.46
CA MET A 325 46.64 30.22 -18.65
C MET A 325 47.25 30.56 -17.27
N LEU A 326 48.58 30.40 -17.12
CA LEU A 326 49.57 31.49 -16.97
C LEU A 326 50.93 30.96 -16.46
N ASN A 327 52.01 31.14 -17.24
CA ASN A 327 53.10 32.05 -16.88
C ASN A 327 54.20 32.09 -17.97
N ASN A 328 54.57 33.33 -18.32
CA ASN A 328 55.61 33.66 -19.29
C ASN A 328 57.02 33.60 -18.68
N SER A 329 58.00 33.09 -19.41
CA SER A 329 59.09 33.89 -20.03
C SER A 329 60.36 33.07 -20.29
N VAL A 330 61.12 33.54 -21.29
CA VAL A 330 62.52 33.21 -21.64
C VAL A 330 62.74 32.08 -22.66
N GLY A 331 62.65 32.45 -23.94
CA GLY A 331 63.84 32.74 -24.76
C GLY A 331 64.89 31.64 -25.00
N LYS A 332 64.83 31.05 -26.20
CA LYS A 332 65.92 30.67 -27.12
C LYS A 332 67.17 29.95 -26.56
N GLY A 333 67.30 28.68 -26.97
CA GLY A 333 68.39 28.28 -27.87
C GLY A 333 69.50 27.36 -27.31
N TYR A 334 69.86 26.41 -28.19
CA TYR A 334 71.16 25.75 -28.38
C TYR A 334 71.45 24.38 -27.71
N TYR A 335 71.39 23.35 -28.59
CA TYR A 335 72.27 22.18 -28.86
C TYR A 335 72.79 21.20 -27.79
N LEU A 336 72.63 19.91 -28.19
CA LEU A 336 73.57 18.76 -28.19
C LEU A 336 74.23 18.32 -26.87
N ALA A 337 73.97 17.08 -26.46
CA ALA A 337 74.81 15.90 -26.74
C ALA A 337 74.51 14.76 -25.73
N TYR A 338 74.69 13.52 -26.19
CA TYR A 338 74.65 12.28 -25.40
C TYR A 338 75.84 12.18 -24.43
N GLU A 339 75.63 11.51 -23.29
CA GLU A 339 76.50 10.40 -22.87
C GLU A 339 75.84 9.53 -21.79
N ALA A 340 76.21 8.25 -21.81
CA ALA A 340 75.77 7.20 -20.90
C ALA A 340 76.81 6.96 -19.79
N ALA A 341 76.33 6.53 -18.62
CA ALA A 341 77.04 5.61 -17.71
C ALA A 341 76.00 4.89 -16.84
#